data_AF-A0A328SHJ8-F1
#
_entry.id   AF-A0A328SHJ8-F1
#
_cell.length_a   1.000
_cell.length_b   1.000
_cell.length_c   1.000
_cell.angle_alpha   90.00
_cell.angle_beta   90.00
_cell.angle_gamma   90.00
#
_symmetry.space_group_name_H-M   'P 1'
#
loop_
_entity.id
_entity.type
_entity.pdbx_description
1 polymer ?
#
loop_
_entity_poly.entity_id
_entity_poly.type
_entity_poly.pdbx_seq_one_letter_code
_entity_poly.pdbx_strand_id
1 'polypeptide(L)'
;MQVKVNDVEIDIDANSTVEDAIKLTNAPYIEGSAIALIEGRQELESHVDKYKIVTTNGSIIIELVDNAEILTNFWKDNYKEFIGTAIRWTTSNEVAMGSIVSNLEPSNEEHLYNRWDVIISLSGFSNEATHILFSKSKHRSVYGVPDQNSGIMATIVGGKRTIAKLKNTDKVVDIQPIIERKSVINSASVTDFSTQLNEGNELFTYMEVEANSQAPSSFEHFLKIIDEGTFTVDYESETFIGSNLLKGLEKDTEIIEKRKRGAVTLRNQGNGVGRVYIYREDRVSVPTHNIIGYVTKGIQILDTVNENEKITVLTKPEKISTVALTQKEADEYLDNLGIAHERDGVTDDEAVIVAQEPNYTVEIDKERKIKTLGVPPEDFVEIELYENESPSSVWYFRKITGLLNGDVGHLQVNMALKPMKILMFAAVSKEAKGIIPEKTPEDMVNAWDICVSNMACKNVGNIGIRFEDNTEFGPTGESFKSTNIIGKVVSGFDNLKAFKEGDTVYVKER
;
A
#
# COMPACT_ATOMS: atom_id res chain seq x y z
N MET A 1 -9.72 -12.96 -26.89
CA MET A 1 -10.54 -12.54 -25.74
C MET A 1 -10.02 -11.21 -25.26
N GLN A 2 -10.89 -10.30 -24.84
CA GLN A 2 -10.49 -9.00 -24.35
C GLN A 2 -10.25 -9.07 -22.83
N VAL A 3 -9.10 -8.61 -22.37
CA VAL A 3 -8.78 -8.46 -20.94
C VAL A 3 -8.15 -7.09 -20.68
N LYS A 4 -8.04 -6.70 -19.42
CA LYS A 4 -7.30 -5.51 -19.03
C LYS A 4 -6.10 -5.86 -18.18
N VAL A 5 -4.98 -5.18 -18.40
CA VAL A 5 -3.79 -5.25 -17.54
C VAL A 5 -3.46 -3.82 -17.09
N ASN A 6 -3.55 -3.55 -15.79
CA ASN A 6 -3.35 -2.22 -15.21
C ASN A 6 -4.11 -1.11 -15.97
N ASP A 7 -5.41 -1.34 -16.17
CA ASP A 7 -6.35 -0.48 -16.91
C ASP A 7 -6.11 -0.37 -18.44
N VAL A 8 -5.17 -1.13 -19.00
CA VAL A 8 -4.91 -1.18 -20.44
C VAL A 8 -5.63 -2.37 -21.07
N GLU A 9 -6.55 -2.12 -21.99
CA GLU A 9 -7.25 -3.18 -22.75
C GLU A 9 -6.32 -3.84 -23.76
N ILE A 10 -6.33 -5.17 -23.79
CA ILE A 10 -5.56 -6.00 -24.72
C ILE A 10 -6.40 -7.15 -25.28
N ASP A 11 -6.07 -7.55 -26.50
CA ASP A 11 -6.58 -8.76 -27.12
C ASP A 11 -5.55 -9.89 -26.95
N ILE A 12 -5.98 -10.98 -26.31
CA ILE A 12 -5.15 -12.18 -26.10
C ILE A 12 -5.84 -13.43 -26.65
N ASP A 13 -5.04 -14.47 -26.91
CA ASP A 13 -5.56 -15.75 -27.39
C ASP A 13 -6.42 -16.44 -26.32
N ALA A 14 -7.37 -17.26 -26.76
CA ALA A 14 -8.15 -18.08 -25.82
C ALA A 14 -7.21 -19.08 -25.11
N ASN A 15 -7.38 -19.24 -23.80
CA ASN A 15 -6.53 -20.02 -22.88
C ASN A 15 -5.17 -19.39 -22.52
N SER A 16 -4.93 -18.12 -22.87
CA SER A 16 -3.77 -17.39 -22.35
C SER A 16 -3.80 -17.29 -20.82
N THR A 17 -2.62 -17.28 -20.22
CA THR A 17 -2.46 -17.19 -18.76
C THR A 17 -2.15 -15.76 -18.31
N VAL A 18 -2.11 -15.57 -16.99
CA VAL A 18 -1.58 -14.35 -16.35
C VAL A 18 -0.17 -14.04 -16.88
N GLU A 19 0.71 -15.04 -17.00
CA GLU A 19 2.07 -14.86 -17.52
C GLU A 19 2.09 -14.29 -18.95
N ASP A 20 1.23 -14.83 -19.82
CA ASP A 20 1.14 -14.40 -21.21
C ASP A 20 0.71 -12.93 -21.32
N ALA A 21 -0.28 -12.52 -20.52
CA ALA A 21 -0.78 -11.15 -20.50
C ALA A 21 0.29 -10.16 -20.00
N ILE A 22 1.08 -10.54 -18.99
CA ILE A 22 2.18 -9.73 -18.47
C ILE A 22 3.29 -9.57 -19.51
N LYS A 23 3.69 -10.68 -20.16
CA LYS A 23 4.71 -10.65 -21.22
C LYS A 23 4.29 -9.82 -22.42
N LEU A 24 3.02 -9.92 -22.83
CA LEU A 24 2.50 -9.18 -23.98
C LEU A 24 2.48 -7.67 -23.73
N THR A 25 2.15 -7.25 -22.51
CA THR A 25 2.06 -5.83 -22.12
C THR A 25 3.36 -5.25 -21.62
N ASN A 26 4.36 -6.08 -21.33
CA ASN A 26 5.55 -5.71 -20.59
C ASN A 26 5.18 -5.00 -19.27
N ALA A 27 4.11 -5.48 -18.61
CA ALA A 27 3.62 -4.90 -17.37
C ALA A 27 4.66 -5.07 -16.26
N PRO A 28 5.01 -4.01 -15.51
CA PRO A 28 5.94 -4.08 -14.40
C PRO A 28 5.52 -5.12 -13.35
N TYR A 29 6.46 -5.98 -12.97
CA TYR A 29 6.27 -7.02 -11.97
C TYR A 29 7.61 -7.44 -11.37
N ILE A 30 7.67 -7.57 -10.05
CA ILE A 30 8.81 -8.13 -9.32
C ILE A 30 8.42 -9.48 -8.73
N GLU A 31 9.27 -10.48 -8.94
CA GLU A 31 9.04 -11.87 -8.50
C GLU A 31 8.64 -11.95 -7.02
N GLY A 32 7.60 -12.73 -6.73
CA GLY A 32 7.05 -12.90 -5.39
C GLY A 32 6.09 -11.78 -4.96
N SER A 33 5.81 -10.80 -5.82
CA SER A 33 4.78 -9.79 -5.56
C SER A 33 3.38 -10.34 -5.85
N ALA A 34 2.40 -9.85 -5.09
CA ALA A 34 1.00 -10.14 -5.26
C ALA A 34 0.47 -9.61 -6.60
N ILE A 35 -0.38 -10.40 -7.23
CA ILE A 35 -1.10 -10.07 -8.45
C ILE A 35 -2.58 -10.11 -8.11
N ALA A 36 -3.31 -9.06 -8.47
CA ALA A 36 -4.77 -9.05 -8.32
C ALA A 36 -5.41 -9.38 -9.66
N LEU A 37 -6.17 -10.48 -9.70
CA LEU A 37 -7.06 -10.80 -10.81
C LEU A 37 -8.50 -10.51 -10.39
N ILE A 38 -9.19 -9.64 -11.13
CA ILE A 38 -10.61 -9.39 -10.95
C ILE A 38 -11.36 -10.07 -12.09
N GLU A 39 -12.35 -10.88 -11.71
CA GLU A 39 -13.25 -11.55 -12.65
C GLU A 39 -14.02 -10.55 -13.52
N GLY A 40 -14.46 -11.02 -14.69
CA GLY A 40 -15.20 -10.18 -15.62
C GLY A 40 -16.51 -9.67 -15.01
N ARG A 41 -16.97 -8.48 -15.43
CA ARG A 41 -18.17 -7.84 -14.89
C ARG A 41 -19.41 -8.75 -14.85
N GLN A 42 -19.60 -9.62 -15.83
CA GLN A 42 -20.71 -10.58 -15.83
C GLN A 42 -20.63 -11.58 -14.68
N GLU A 43 -19.42 -12.06 -14.39
CA GLU A 43 -19.14 -13.01 -13.32
C GLU A 43 -19.27 -12.33 -11.95
N LEU A 44 -18.78 -11.09 -11.82
CA LEU A 44 -19.03 -10.24 -10.65
C LEU A 44 -20.52 -10.02 -10.39
N GLU A 45 -21.31 -9.68 -11.42
CA GLU A 45 -22.76 -9.45 -11.30
C GLU A 45 -23.51 -10.69 -10.77
N SER A 46 -23.04 -11.91 -11.08
CA SER A 46 -23.64 -13.15 -10.56
C SER A 46 -23.54 -13.28 -9.03
N HIS A 47 -22.47 -12.72 -8.45
CA HIS A 47 -22.19 -12.71 -7.02
C HIS A 47 -22.76 -11.47 -6.29
N VAL A 48 -23.54 -10.63 -6.96
CA VAL A 48 -24.12 -9.42 -6.37
C VAL A 48 -25.48 -9.70 -5.76
N ASP A 49 -25.62 -9.34 -4.48
CA ASP A 49 -26.87 -9.48 -3.72
C ASP A 49 -27.56 -8.14 -3.47
N LYS A 50 -27.00 -7.01 -3.91
CA LYS A 50 -27.61 -5.68 -3.77
C LYS A 50 -27.87 -5.02 -5.10
N TYR A 51 -29.03 -4.40 -5.25
CA TYR A 51 -29.43 -3.72 -6.48
C TYR A 51 -29.97 -2.32 -6.19
N LYS A 52 -29.51 -1.35 -6.96
CA LYS A 52 -30.02 0.02 -6.98
C LYS A 52 -31.05 0.16 -8.10
N ILE A 53 -32.31 0.31 -7.72
CA ILE A 53 -33.40 0.59 -8.65
C ILE A 53 -33.55 2.11 -8.74
N VAL A 54 -33.32 2.68 -9.92
CA VAL A 54 -33.47 4.11 -10.21
C VAL A 54 -34.84 4.35 -10.81
N THR A 55 -35.61 5.24 -10.19
CA THR A 55 -36.93 5.66 -10.68
C THR A 55 -36.92 7.15 -11.01
N THR A 56 -37.97 7.64 -11.65
CA THR A 56 -38.19 9.07 -11.90
C THR A 56 -38.26 9.92 -10.61
N ASN A 57 -38.50 9.31 -9.46
CA ASN A 57 -38.70 10.01 -8.18
C ASN A 57 -37.60 9.71 -7.14
N GLY A 58 -36.47 9.14 -7.59
CA GLY A 58 -35.31 8.80 -6.76
C GLY A 58 -34.90 7.34 -6.87
N SER A 59 -33.94 6.91 -6.04
CA SER A 59 -33.44 5.54 -6.03
C SER A 59 -33.88 4.75 -4.80
N ILE A 60 -33.96 3.43 -4.98
CA ILE A 60 -34.24 2.41 -3.96
C ILE A 60 -33.07 1.42 -3.99
N ILE A 61 -32.67 0.92 -2.82
CA ILE A 61 -31.68 -0.15 -2.74
C ILE A 61 -32.34 -1.36 -2.09
N ILE A 62 -32.26 -2.50 -2.77
CA ILE A 62 -32.71 -3.80 -2.28
C ILE A 62 -31.51 -4.71 -2.02
N GLU A 63 -31.64 -5.58 -1.03
CA GLU A 63 -30.70 -6.66 -0.71
C GLU A 63 -31.45 -7.99 -0.80
N LEU A 64 -30.97 -8.89 -1.64
CA LEU A 64 -31.53 -10.22 -1.87
C LEU A 64 -31.44 -11.06 -0.60
N VAL A 65 -32.39 -11.98 -0.41
CA VAL A 65 -32.41 -12.88 0.76
C VAL A 65 -31.73 -14.21 0.44
N ASP A 66 -30.95 -14.73 1.38
CA ASP A 66 -30.15 -15.96 1.18
C ASP A 66 -31.00 -17.24 1.03
N ASN A 67 -32.26 -17.22 1.50
CA ASN A 67 -33.10 -18.41 1.61
C ASN A 67 -34.18 -18.54 0.52
N ALA A 68 -34.00 -17.88 -0.63
CA ALA A 68 -34.95 -17.91 -1.74
C ALA A 68 -34.25 -18.01 -3.11
N GLU A 69 -33.51 -19.09 -3.32
CA GLU A 69 -32.65 -19.29 -4.51
C GLU A 69 -33.39 -19.15 -5.85
N ILE A 70 -34.61 -19.68 -5.97
CA ILE A 70 -35.38 -19.60 -7.23
C ILE A 70 -35.77 -18.14 -7.51
N LEU A 71 -36.21 -17.41 -6.48
CA LEU A 71 -36.64 -16.02 -6.61
C LEU A 71 -35.47 -15.06 -6.85
N THR A 72 -34.36 -15.29 -6.16
CA THR A 72 -33.15 -14.48 -6.29
C THR A 72 -32.47 -14.71 -7.63
N ASN A 73 -32.38 -15.96 -8.11
CA ASN A 73 -31.90 -16.25 -9.47
C ASN A 73 -32.82 -15.65 -10.53
N PHE A 74 -34.14 -15.77 -10.39
CA PHE A 74 -35.08 -15.08 -11.28
C PHE A 74 -34.81 -13.58 -11.36
N TRP A 75 -34.57 -12.92 -10.22
CA TRP A 75 -34.22 -11.50 -10.24
C TRP A 75 -32.87 -11.23 -10.93
N LYS A 76 -31.81 -11.98 -10.59
CA LYS A 76 -30.47 -11.84 -11.18
C LYS A 76 -30.51 -11.98 -12.71
N ASP A 77 -31.33 -12.90 -13.22
CA ASP A 77 -31.47 -13.16 -14.65
C ASP A 77 -32.34 -12.11 -15.38
N ASN A 78 -33.35 -11.55 -14.71
CA ASN A 78 -34.41 -10.77 -15.37
C ASN A 78 -34.50 -9.29 -14.95
N TYR A 79 -33.67 -8.80 -14.03
CA TYR A 79 -33.79 -7.41 -13.53
C TYR A 79 -33.75 -6.36 -14.65
N LYS A 80 -32.99 -6.61 -15.73
CA LYS A 80 -32.88 -5.71 -16.89
C LYS A 80 -34.21 -5.55 -17.62
N GLU A 81 -35.08 -6.56 -17.61
CA GLU A 81 -36.39 -6.49 -18.26
C GLU A 81 -37.36 -5.54 -17.55
N PHE A 82 -37.12 -5.25 -16.26
CA PHE A 82 -37.90 -4.27 -15.52
C PHE A 82 -37.51 -2.82 -15.86
N ILE A 83 -36.41 -2.59 -16.58
CA ILE A 83 -36.00 -1.24 -16.99
C ILE A 83 -37.01 -0.68 -17.99
N GLY A 84 -37.50 0.54 -17.74
CA GLY A 84 -38.55 1.18 -18.53
C GLY A 84 -39.97 0.79 -18.15
N THR A 85 -40.16 -0.20 -17.26
CA THR A 85 -41.51 -0.56 -16.77
C THR A 85 -42.09 0.53 -15.87
N ALA A 86 -43.42 0.61 -15.85
CA ALA A 86 -44.14 1.58 -15.03
C ALA A 86 -44.32 1.08 -13.60
N ILE A 87 -44.49 2.02 -12.67
CA ILE A 87 -45.15 1.71 -11.40
C ILE A 87 -46.64 1.49 -11.71
N ARG A 88 -47.13 0.27 -11.53
CA ARG A 88 -48.48 -0.12 -11.95
C ARG A 88 -49.55 0.36 -10.99
N TRP A 89 -49.30 0.18 -9.69
CA TRP A 89 -50.19 0.68 -8.65
C TRP A 89 -49.43 1.01 -7.37
N THR A 90 -50.12 1.75 -6.51
CA THR A 90 -49.62 2.15 -5.20
C THR A 90 -50.82 2.18 -4.26
N THR A 91 -50.79 1.39 -3.20
CA THR A 91 -51.83 1.36 -2.15
C THR A 91 -51.25 1.90 -0.84
N SER A 92 -51.96 1.78 0.29
CA SER A 92 -51.38 2.04 1.62
C SER A 92 -50.34 1.00 2.01
N ASN A 93 -50.45 -0.22 1.48
CA ASN A 93 -49.68 -1.38 1.93
C ASN A 93 -48.50 -1.68 1.02
N GLU A 94 -48.59 -1.41 -0.29
CA GLU A 94 -47.53 -1.76 -1.24
C GLU A 94 -47.41 -0.79 -2.42
N VAL A 95 -46.30 -0.93 -3.16
CA VAL A 95 -46.07 -0.33 -4.48
C VAL A 95 -45.70 -1.43 -5.44
N ALA A 96 -46.28 -1.46 -6.64
CA ALA A 96 -46.00 -2.49 -7.63
C ALA A 96 -45.27 -1.95 -8.86
N MET A 97 -44.22 -2.64 -9.26
CA MET A 97 -43.38 -2.37 -10.44
C MET A 97 -43.52 -3.51 -11.45
N GLY A 98 -43.53 -3.19 -12.76
CA GLY A 98 -43.59 -4.18 -13.83
C GLY A 98 -44.75 -3.94 -14.81
N SER A 99 -45.37 -4.95 -15.43
CA SER A 99 -45.04 -6.38 -15.40
C SER A 99 -44.05 -6.82 -16.48
N ILE A 100 -43.48 -8.00 -16.27
CA ILE A 100 -42.81 -8.83 -17.28
C ILE A 100 -43.47 -10.22 -17.36
N VAL A 101 -43.12 -11.01 -18.37
CA VAL A 101 -43.51 -12.42 -18.48
C VAL A 101 -42.47 -13.27 -17.74
N SER A 102 -42.90 -14.30 -17.01
CA SER A 102 -42.00 -15.20 -16.28
C SER A 102 -42.36 -16.67 -16.50
N ASN A 103 -41.48 -17.56 -16.06
CA ASN A 103 -41.71 -19.02 -16.00
C ASN A 103 -42.10 -19.51 -14.59
N LEU A 104 -42.38 -18.60 -13.66
CA LEU A 104 -42.73 -18.94 -12.28
C LEU A 104 -44.20 -19.41 -12.20
N GLU A 105 -44.51 -20.25 -11.22
CA GLU A 105 -45.87 -20.75 -10.99
C GLU A 105 -46.50 -20.05 -9.77
N PRO A 106 -47.75 -19.55 -9.87
CA PRO A 106 -48.42 -18.87 -8.76
C PRO A 106 -49.08 -19.86 -7.79
N SER A 107 -49.01 -19.55 -6.49
CA SER A 107 -49.81 -20.18 -5.43
C SER A 107 -51.03 -19.34 -5.07
N ASN A 108 -52.02 -19.93 -4.39
CA ASN A 108 -53.21 -19.24 -3.88
C ASN A 108 -53.17 -19.03 -2.35
N GLU A 109 -51.99 -19.13 -1.76
CA GLU A 109 -51.83 -19.04 -0.31
C GLU A 109 -51.82 -17.59 0.19
N GLU A 110 -52.36 -17.39 1.40
CA GLU A 110 -52.27 -16.11 2.10
C GLU A 110 -51.01 -16.07 2.97
N HIS A 111 -50.20 -15.03 2.79
CA HIS A 111 -48.98 -14.85 3.56
C HIS A 111 -49.00 -13.55 4.38
N LEU A 112 -48.16 -13.50 5.40
CA LEU A 112 -47.91 -12.32 6.22
C LEU A 112 -46.65 -11.62 5.73
N TYR A 113 -46.80 -10.42 5.20
CA TYR A 113 -45.70 -9.59 4.74
C TYR A 113 -45.34 -8.55 5.80
N ASN A 114 -44.04 -8.39 6.04
CA ASN A 114 -43.50 -7.33 6.86
C ASN A 114 -43.27 -6.08 6.04
N ARG A 115 -43.11 -4.97 6.75
CA ARG A 115 -42.72 -3.70 6.14
C ARG A 115 -41.30 -3.85 5.58
N TRP A 116 -41.12 -3.44 4.33
CA TRP A 116 -39.88 -3.48 3.56
C TRP A 116 -39.51 -4.80 2.90
N ASP A 117 -40.41 -5.79 2.92
CA ASP A 117 -40.28 -6.96 2.07
C ASP A 117 -40.43 -6.58 0.60
N VAL A 118 -39.65 -7.23 -0.25
CA VAL A 118 -39.72 -7.14 -1.72
C VAL A 118 -40.18 -8.49 -2.24
N ILE A 119 -41.29 -8.49 -2.96
CA ILE A 119 -42.07 -9.70 -3.26
C ILE A 119 -42.24 -9.84 -4.76
N ILE A 120 -42.03 -11.05 -5.30
CA ILE A 120 -42.41 -11.40 -6.67
C ILE A 120 -43.88 -11.82 -6.67
N SER A 121 -44.72 -11.11 -7.41
CA SER A 121 -46.16 -11.35 -7.52
C SER A 121 -46.58 -11.66 -8.94
N LEU A 122 -47.23 -12.80 -9.15
CA LEU A 122 -47.87 -13.15 -10.42
C LEU A 122 -49.34 -12.74 -10.36
N SER A 123 -49.58 -11.48 -10.68
CA SER A 123 -50.90 -10.87 -10.54
C SER A 123 -51.93 -11.55 -11.44
N GLY A 124 -53.11 -11.83 -10.89
CA GLY A 124 -54.14 -12.58 -11.60
C GLY A 124 -53.87 -14.09 -11.71
N PHE A 125 -52.92 -14.61 -10.92
CA PHE A 125 -52.49 -16.02 -10.97
C PHE A 125 -52.02 -16.45 -12.37
N SER A 126 -51.33 -15.53 -13.06
CA SER A 126 -50.79 -15.75 -14.39
C SER A 126 -49.32 -15.33 -14.44
N ASN A 127 -48.50 -16.16 -15.08
CA ASN A 127 -47.09 -15.89 -15.33
C ASN A 127 -46.86 -14.85 -16.44
N GLU A 128 -47.91 -14.41 -17.14
CA GLU A 128 -47.89 -13.31 -18.10
C GLU A 128 -47.77 -11.92 -17.43
N ALA A 129 -48.00 -11.84 -16.11
CA ALA A 129 -48.09 -10.58 -15.37
C ALA A 129 -47.31 -10.60 -14.05
N THR A 130 -45.99 -10.77 -14.15
CA THR A 130 -45.08 -10.80 -12.99
C THR A 130 -44.63 -9.40 -12.60
N HIS A 131 -44.87 -9.04 -11.34
CA HIS A 131 -44.57 -7.75 -10.74
C HIS A 131 -43.64 -7.89 -9.55
N ILE A 132 -42.96 -6.80 -9.22
CA ILE A 132 -42.22 -6.66 -7.97
C ILE A 132 -43.00 -5.73 -7.05
N LEU A 133 -43.41 -6.25 -5.91
CA LEU A 133 -44.10 -5.49 -4.88
C LEU A 133 -43.12 -5.05 -3.80
N PHE A 134 -43.20 -3.78 -3.45
CA PHE A 134 -42.49 -3.21 -2.33
C PHE A 134 -43.45 -2.97 -1.17
N SER A 135 -43.32 -3.76 -0.11
CA SER A 135 -44.17 -3.64 1.07
C SER A 135 -43.85 -2.39 1.90
N LYS A 136 -44.87 -1.57 2.17
CA LYS A 136 -44.78 -0.33 2.97
C LYS A 136 -45.24 -0.49 4.40
N SER A 137 -46.02 -1.52 4.70
CA SER A 137 -46.61 -1.79 6.02
C SER A 137 -46.73 -3.30 6.24
N LYS A 138 -46.88 -3.74 7.49
CA LYS A 138 -47.17 -5.13 7.80
C LYS A 138 -48.62 -5.45 7.43
N HIS A 139 -48.86 -6.49 6.63
CA HIS A 139 -50.20 -6.85 6.16
C HIS A 139 -50.28 -8.33 5.75
N ARG A 140 -51.50 -8.87 5.63
CA ARG A 140 -51.77 -10.18 5.05
C ARG A 140 -52.39 -9.99 3.67
N SER A 141 -51.97 -10.79 2.69
CA SER A 141 -52.54 -10.74 1.35
C SER A 141 -52.27 -12.03 0.57
N VAL A 142 -53.00 -12.21 -0.53
CA VAL A 142 -52.79 -13.25 -1.53
C VAL A 142 -52.30 -12.56 -2.80
N TYR A 143 -51.02 -12.73 -3.13
CA TYR A 143 -50.37 -12.04 -4.25
C TYR A 143 -50.06 -12.95 -5.45
N GLY A 144 -50.50 -14.21 -5.45
CA GLY A 144 -50.15 -15.15 -6.52
C GLY A 144 -48.65 -15.37 -6.58
N VAL A 145 -48.02 -15.68 -5.45
CA VAL A 145 -46.56 -15.78 -5.35
C VAL A 145 -46.08 -17.20 -5.64
N PRO A 146 -44.82 -17.41 -6.05
CA PRO A 146 -44.27 -18.76 -6.12
C PRO A 146 -44.20 -19.41 -4.74
N ASP A 147 -44.27 -20.74 -4.71
CA ASP A 147 -44.19 -21.55 -3.48
C ASP A 147 -42.74 -21.63 -2.95
N GLN A 148 -42.14 -20.47 -2.71
CA GLN A 148 -40.86 -20.32 -2.06
C GLN A 148 -40.85 -19.01 -1.28
N ASN A 149 -40.49 -19.07 0.00
CA ASN A 149 -40.28 -17.91 0.87
C ASN A 149 -41.45 -16.88 0.84
N SER A 150 -42.69 -17.34 0.67
CA SER A 150 -43.88 -16.46 0.51
C SER A 150 -43.77 -15.44 -0.66
N GLY A 151 -42.92 -15.71 -1.65
CA GLY A 151 -42.60 -14.78 -2.75
C GLY A 151 -41.57 -13.71 -2.40
N ILE A 152 -41.05 -13.67 -1.18
CA ILE A 152 -40.09 -12.65 -0.74
C ILE A 152 -38.72 -12.95 -1.33
N MET A 153 -38.23 -12.06 -2.18
CA MET A 153 -36.94 -12.16 -2.87
C MET A 153 -35.86 -11.26 -2.26
N ALA A 154 -36.24 -10.17 -1.60
CA ALA A 154 -35.31 -9.16 -1.12
C ALA A 154 -35.92 -8.32 0.01
N THR A 155 -35.10 -7.46 0.60
CA THR A 155 -35.52 -6.44 1.57
C THR A 155 -35.02 -5.06 1.15
N ILE A 156 -35.77 -4.00 1.50
CA ILE A 156 -35.36 -2.63 1.21
C ILE A 156 -34.38 -2.13 2.27
N VAL A 157 -33.14 -1.90 1.85
CA VAL A 157 -32.06 -1.37 2.70
C VAL A 157 -31.80 0.12 2.48
N GLY A 158 -32.20 0.67 1.33
CA GLY A 158 -32.04 2.10 1.01
C GLY A 158 -33.24 2.68 0.25
N GLY A 159 -33.43 4.00 0.33
CA GLY A 159 -34.49 4.68 -0.43
C GLY A 159 -35.91 4.47 0.11
N LYS A 160 -36.08 4.12 1.39
CA LYS A 160 -37.40 3.92 2.03
C LYS A 160 -38.36 5.11 1.88
N ARG A 161 -37.82 6.34 1.84
CA ARG A 161 -38.62 7.56 1.60
C ARG A 161 -39.07 7.69 0.14
N THR A 162 -38.28 7.17 -0.81
CA THR A 162 -38.61 7.12 -2.24
C THR A 162 -39.84 6.23 -2.46
N ILE A 163 -39.84 5.03 -1.87
CA ILE A 163 -40.97 4.07 -1.94
C ILE A 163 -42.29 4.73 -1.55
N ALA A 164 -42.29 5.51 -0.46
CA ALA A 164 -43.49 6.17 0.03
C ALA A 164 -44.05 7.25 -0.90
N LYS A 165 -43.26 7.72 -1.88
CA LYS A 165 -43.61 8.80 -2.81
C LYS A 165 -43.92 8.32 -4.23
N LEU A 166 -43.61 7.07 -4.56
CA LEU A 166 -43.85 6.52 -5.89
C LEU A 166 -45.34 6.54 -6.22
N LYS A 167 -45.64 6.90 -7.47
CA LYS A 167 -46.99 6.96 -8.04
C LYS A 167 -47.03 6.20 -9.35
N ASN A 168 -48.23 5.91 -9.83
CA ASN A 168 -48.44 5.25 -11.13
C ASN A 168 -47.97 6.05 -12.37
N THR A 169 -47.56 7.30 -12.20
CA THR A 169 -46.91 8.13 -13.23
C THR A 169 -45.39 7.93 -13.28
N ASP A 170 -44.82 7.26 -12.29
CA ASP A 170 -43.39 6.99 -12.21
C ASP A 170 -43.02 5.72 -13.00
N LYS A 171 -41.76 5.65 -13.40
CA LYS A 171 -41.20 4.48 -14.10
C LYS A 171 -39.81 4.14 -13.59
N VAL A 172 -39.40 2.91 -13.85
CA VAL A 172 -38.02 2.45 -13.68
C VAL A 172 -37.19 3.07 -14.80
N VAL A 173 -36.17 3.84 -14.42
CA VAL A 173 -35.23 4.46 -15.34
C VAL A 173 -34.06 3.53 -15.60
N ASP A 174 -33.56 2.88 -14.55
CA ASP A 174 -32.39 2.01 -14.61
C ASP A 174 -32.38 1.06 -13.40
N ILE A 175 -31.69 -0.07 -13.51
CA ILE A 175 -31.42 -0.97 -12.40
C ILE A 175 -29.96 -1.39 -12.46
N GLN A 176 -29.22 -1.13 -11.38
CA GLN A 176 -27.77 -1.35 -11.32
C GLN A 176 -27.42 -2.31 -10.19
N PRO A 177 -26.66 -3.39 -10.45
CA PRO A 177 -26.05 -4.18 -9.39
C PRO A 177 -25.08 -3.30 -8.59
N ILE A 178 -25.15 -3.38 -7.26
CA ILE A 178 -24.22 -2.71 -6.34
C ILE A 178 -23.13 -3.72 -6.00
N ILE A 179 -22.00 -3.60 -6.68
CA ILE A 179 -20.82 -4.41 -6.40
C ILE A 179 -20.20 -3.90 -5.10
N GLU A 180 -20.35 -4.68 -4.02
CA GLU A 180 -19.69 -4.40 -2.75
C GLU A 180 -18.28 -5.00 -2.74
N ARG A 181 -17.37 -4.38 -1.99
CA ARG A 181 -15.97 -4.80 -1.87
C ARG A 181 -15.82 -6.28 -1.53
N LYS A 182 -16.70 -6.83 -0.68
CA LYS A 182 -16.69 -8.27 -0.34
C LYS A 182 -16.89 -9.18 -1.55
N SER A 183 -17.74 -8.80 -2.51
CA SER A 183 -17.95 -9.58 -3.75
C SER A 183 -16.73 -9.50 -4.67
N VAL A 184 -16.02 -8.36 -4.69
CA VAL A 184 -14.74 -8.21 -5.40
C VAL A 184 -13.63 -8.99 -4.70
N ILE A 185 -13.54 -8.96 -3.37
CA ILE A 185 -12.54 -9.73 -2.60
C ILE A 185 -12.79 -11.24 -2.73
N ASN A 186 -14.04 -11.69 -2.76
CA ASN A 186 -14.37 -13.12 -2.91
C ASN A 186 -14.06 -13.66 -4.32
N SER A 187 -14.12 -12.80 -5.35
CA SER A 187 -13.77 -13.16 -6.74
C SER A 187 -12.29 -12.88 -7.06
N ALA A 188 -11.65 -11.96 -6.33
CA ALA A 188 -10.27 -11.60 -6.54
C ALA A 188 -9.36 -12.50 -5.72
N SER A 189 -8.65 -13.39 -6.41
CA SER A 189 -7.63 -14.24 -5.82
C SER A 189 -6.24 -13.65 -6.02
N VAL A 190 -5.33 -13.92 -5.07
CA VAL A 190 -3.89 -13.84 -5.35
C VAL A 190 -3.60 -14.99 -6.31
N THR A 191 -3.34 -14.65 -7.57
CA THR A 191 -3.15 -15.62 -8.64
C THR A 191 -1.68 -15.92 -8.87
N ASP A 192 -1.42 -17.12 -9.37
CA ASP A 192 -0.12 -17.48 -9.90
C ASP A 192 -0.07 -17.20 -11.41
N PHE A 193 1.13 -17.24 -11.96
CA PHE A 193 1.37 -17.06 -13.39
C PHE A 193 0.67 -18.09 -14.29
N SER A 194 0.29 -19.25 -13.74
CA SER A 194 -0.33 -20.34 -14.48
C SER A 194 -1.85 -20.19 -14.62
N THR A 195 -2.44 -19.24 -13.89
CA THR A 195 -3.88 -19.00 -13.88
C THR A 195 -4.37 -18.59 -15.27
N GLN A 196 -5.39 -19.30 -15.77
CA GLN A 196 -6.00 -19.01 -17.06
C GLN A 196 -6.89 -17.77 -16.96
N LEU A 197 -6.81 -16.92 -17.98
CA LEU A 197 -7.64 -15.73 -18.08
C LEU A 197 -8.94 -16.03 -18.83
N ASN A 198 -10.00 -15.34 -18.42
CA ASN A 198 -11.31 -15.35 -19.06
C ASN A 198 -11.62 -13.98 -19.68
N GLU A 199 -12.57 -13.96 -20.62
CA GLU A 199 -13.09 -12.73 -21.23
C GLU A 199 -13.52 -11.72 -20.15
N GLY A 200 -13.03 -10.49 -20.27
CA GLY A 200 -13.36 -9.39 -19.36
C GLY A 200 -12.58 -9.37 -18.04
N ASN A 201 -11.64 -10.29 -17.81
CA ASN A 201 -10.76 -10.24 -16.64
C ASN A 201 -9.94 -8.93 -16.60
N GLU A 202 -9.72 -8.41 -15.39
CA GLU A 202 -8.85 -7.28 -15.12
C GLU A 202 -7.70 -7.71 -14.21
N LEU A 203 -6.48 -7.60 -14.72
CA LEU A 203 -5.24 -7.98 -14.06
C LEU A 203 -4.49 -6.74 -13.56
N PHE A 204 -3.99 -6.76 -12.33
CA PHE A 204 -3.16 -5.69 -11.78
C PHE A 204 -1.88 -6.28 -11.18
N THR A 205 -0.73 -5.87 -11.71
CA THR A 205 0.60 -6.43 -11.32
C THR A 205 1.44 -5.48 -10.48
N TYR A 206 1.14 -4.18 -10.55
CA TYR A 206 1.81 -3.14 -9.79
C TYR A 206 0.83 -2.06 -9.36
N MET A 207 1.19 -1.31 -8.32
CA MET A 207 0.56 -0.03 -7.99
C MET A 207 1.47 1.12 -8.38
N GLU A 208 0.89 2.23 -8.82
CA GLU A 208 1.61 3.50 -9.03
C GLU A 208 1.22 4.47 -7.92
N VAL A 209 2.21 5.07 -7.25
CA VAL A 209 2.03 6.09 -6.22
C VAL A 209 2.56 7.42 -6.72
N GLU A 210 1.66 8.39 -6.87
CA GLU A 210 2.03 9.77 -7.20
C GLU A 210 2.29 10.57 -5.92
N ALA A 211 3.45 11.24 -5.89
CA ALA A 211 3.91 12.03 -4.76
C ALA A 211 3.02 13.25 -4.52
N ASN A 212 2.81 13.58 -3.25
CA ASN A 212 2.34 14.89 -2.86
C ASN A 212 3.53 15.86 -2.83
N SER A 213 3.50 16.85 -3.73
CA SER A 213 4.55 17.87 -3.83
C SER A 213 4.81 18.69 -2.56
N GLN A 214 3.88 18.65 -1.59
CA GLN A 214 3.98 19.33 -0.30
C GLN A 214 4.50 18.43 0.83
N ALA A 215 4.88 17.19 0.52
CA ALA A 215 5.46 16.24 1.47
C ALA A 215 6.78 15.62 0.98
N PRO A 216 7.75 16.43 0.51
CA PRO A 216 8.98 15.91 -0.09
C PRO A 216 9.77 15.02 0.87
N SER A 217 9.83 15.34 2.17
CA SER A 217 10.58 14.52 3.12
C SER A 217 9.87 13.21 3.45
N SER A 218 8.54 13.18 3.53
CA SER A 218 7.81 11.93 3.75
C SER A 218 7.81 11.05 2.50
N PHE A 219 7.88 11.63 1.30
CA PHE A 219 8.01 10.87 0.07
C PHE A 219 9.38 10.19 -0.05
N GLU A 220 10.46 10.86 0.31
CA GLU A 220 11.79 10.23 0.33
C GLU A 220 11.87 9.06 1.32
N HIS A 221 11.18 9.19 2.46
CA HIS A 221 11.02 8.09 3.41
C HIS A 221 10.25 6.91 2.80
N PHE A 222 9.22 7.18 2.00
CA PHE A 222 8.49 6.12 1.28
C PHE A 222 9.36 5.46 0.21
N LEU A 223 10.13 6.22 -0.57
CA LEU A 223 11.08 5.70 -1.55
C LEU A 223 12.08 4.74 -0.90
N LYS A 224 12.56 5.05 0.31
CA LYS A 224 13.45 4.13 1.03
C LYS A 224 12.76 2.85 1.52
N ILE A 225 11.45 2.88 1.75
CA ILE A 225 10.69 1.66 2.07
C ILE A 225 10.58 0.74 0.86
N ILE A 226 10.49 1.32 -0.33
CA ILE A 226 10.33 0.59 -1.60
C ILE A 226 11.62 0.55 -2.43
N ASP A 227 12.80 0.60 -1.78
CA ASP A 227 14.10 0.70 -2.47
C ASP A 227 14.33 -0.49 -3.43
N GLU A 228 13.78 -1.67 -3.10
CA GLU A 228 13.76 -2.87 -3.95
C GLU A 228 12.64 -2.87 -5.01
N GLY A 229 11.92 -1.76 -5.19
CA GLY A 229 10.73 -1.66 -6.04
C GLY A 229 9.48 -2.36 -5.49
N THR A 230 9.53 -2.88 -4.26
CA THR A 230 8.39 -3.57 -3.62
C THR A 230 8.01 -2.97 -2.28
N PHE A 231 6.71 -3.02 -1.96
CA PHE A 231 6.19 -2.68 -0.64
C PHE A 231 5.78 -3.97 0.09
N THR A 232 6.43 -4.26 1.21
CA THR A 232 6.10 -5.42 2.06
C THR A 232 5.01 -5.05 3.06
N VAL A 233 3.95 -5.86 3.12
CA VAL A 233 2.82 -5.63 4.04
C VAL A 233 3.11 -6.26 5.41
N ASP A 234 3.64 -5.46 6.33
CA ASP A 234 3.94 -5.91 7.70
C ASP A 234 2.71 -5.90 8.63
N TYR A 235 1.62 -5.29 8.19
CA TYR A 235 0.36 -5.25 8.92
C TYR A 235 -0.81 -5.06 7.98
N GLU A 236 -1.82 -5.91 8.12
CA GLU A 236 -3.05 -5.86 7.36
C GLU A 236 -4.23 -5.49 8.27
N SER A 237 -5.16 -4.71 7.72
CA SER A 237 -6.47 -4.47 8.31
C SER A 237 -7.49 -4.22 7.21
N GLU A 238 -8.76 -4.27 7.58
CA GLU A 238 -9.88 -3.88 6.70
C GLU A 238 -9.72 -2.48 6.09
N THR A 239 -8.98 -1.60 6.76
CA THR A 239 -9.04 -0.15 6.51
C THR A 239 -7.78 0.39 5.84
N PHE A 240 -6.66 -0.28 6.04
CA PHE A 240 -5.35 0.06 5.49
C PHE A 240 -4.42 -1.15 5.59
N ILE A 241 -3.38 -1.15 4.76
CA ILE A 241 -2.16 -1.92 4.95
C ILE A 241 -1.05 -1.01 5.45
N GLY A 242 -0.02 -1.57 6.09
CA GLY A 242 1.12 -0.77 6.53
C GLY A 242 2.45 -1.50 6.54
N SER A 243 3.51 -0.72 6.46
CA SER A 243 4.90 -1.18 6.62
C SER A 243 5.52 -0.61 7.90
N ASN A 244 6.31 -1.45 8.56
CA ASN A 244 7.04 -1.21 9.77
C ASN A 244 8.54 -1.03 9.54
N LEU A 245 9.03 -1.13 8.30
CA LEU A 245 10.47 -1.19 7.98
C LEU A 245 11.28 -0.04 8.60
N LEU A 246 10.77 1.19 8.52
CA LEU A 246 11.41 2.39 9.07
C LEU A 246 10.76 2.89 10.36
N LYS A 247 10.05 2.01 11.08
CA LYS A 247 9.45 2.34 12.38
C LYS A 247 10.52 2.84 13.35
N GLY A 248 10.27 3.99 13.97
CA GLY A 248 11.18 4.67 14.89
C GLY A 248 11.88 5.88 14.28
N LEU A 249 11.69 6.15 12.99
CA LEU A 249 12.19 7.37 12.34
C LEU A 249 11.13 8.46 12.32
N GLU A 250 11.38 9.50 13.12
CA GLU A 250 10.55 10.70 13.20
C GLU A 250 10.77 11.59 11.98
N LYS A 251 9.70 12.25 11.54
CA LYS A 251 9.71 13.26 10.49
C LYS A 251 8.90 14.46 10.94
N ASP A 252 9.28 15.62 10.42
CA ASP A 252 8.53 16.84 10.69
C ASP A 252 7.12 16.75 10.13
N THR A 253 6.24 17.62 10.64
CA THR A 253 4.88 17.71 10.15
C THR A 253 4.86 18.37 8.78
N GLU A 254 4.28 17.68 7.80
CA GLU A 254 4.03 18.19 6.45
C GLU A 254 2.51 18.28 6.23
N ILE A 255 2.03 18.02 5.01
CA ILE A 255 0.61 18.12 4.65
C ILE A 255 -0.26 17.08 5.36
N ILE A 256 -1.35 17.56 5.99
CA ILE A 256 -2.32 16.74 6.72
C ILE A 256 -3.70 16.93 6.10
N GLU A 257 -4.26 15.85 5.56
CA GLU A 257 -5.59 15.88 4.94
C GLU A 257 -6.42 14.64 5.29
N LYS A 258 -7.62 14.56 4.71
CA LYS A 258 -8.45 13.36 4.78
C LYS A 258 -7.73 12.23 4.04
N ARG A 259 -7.72 11.06 4.68
CA ARG A 259 -7.05 9.87 4.16
C ARG A 259 -8.06 9.10 3.33
N LYS A 260 -8.22 9.51 2.07
CA LYS A 260 -9.11 8.84 1.12
C LYS A 260 -8.58 7.43 0.78
N ARG A 261 -9.43 6.57 0.21
CA ARG A 261 -8.96 5.32 -0.41
C ARG A 261 -7.82 5.61 -1.39
N GLY A 262 -6.75 4.83 -1.31
CA GLY A 262 -5.51 5.01 -2.07
C GLY A 262 -4.56 6.05 -1.49
N ALA A 263 -4.90 6.77 -0.42
CA ALA A 263 -3.94 7.68 0.23
C ALA A 263 -2.78 6.87 0.83
N VAL A 264 -1.57 7.36 0.62
CA VAL A 264 -0.34 6.86 1.26
C VAL A 264 0.06 7.86 2.33
N THR A 265 0.30 7.40 3.56
CA THR A 265 0.59 8.30 4.68
C THR A 265 1.74 7.81 5.54
N LEU A 266 2.54 8.75 6.03
CA LEU A 266 3.59 8.49 7.01
C LEU A 266 3.11 8.93 8.39
N ARG A 267 3.27 8.08 9.39
CA ARG A 267 3.10 8.52 10.78
C ARG A 267 4.31 9.32 11.23
N ASN A 268 4.13 10.62 11.40
CA ASN A 268 5.21 11.56 11.69
C ASN A 268 5.60 11.61 13.18
N GLN A 269 4.71 11.25 14.12
CA GLN A 269 5.00 11.30 15.56
C GLN A 269 4.20 10.27 16.39
N GLY A 270 4.64 10.06 17.63
CA GLY A 270 4.00 9.20 18.63
C GLY A 270 4.25 7.70 18.42
N ASN A 271 3.41 6.85 19.01
CA ASN A 271 3.61 5.40 18.92
C ASN A 271 3.47 4.89 17.48
N GLY A 272 4.47 4.18 16.98
CA GLY A 272 4.53 3.71 15.60
C GLY A 272 4.97 4.78 14.60
N VAL A 273 5.65 5.84 15.06
CA VAL A 273 6.34 6.80 14.18
C VAL A 273 7.20 6.09 13.13
N GLY A 274 7.29 6.63 11.92
CA GLY A 274 8.04 6.03 10.81
C GLY A 274 7.30 4.90 10.08
N ARG A 275 6.07 4.57 10.50
CA ARG A 275 5.22 3.61 9.76
C ARG A 275 4.58 4.30 8.57
N VAL A 276 4.56 3.61 7.43
CA VAL A 276 3.79 4.00 6.26
C VAL A 276 2.52 3.16 6.16
N TYR A 277 1.44 3.80 5.74
CA TYR A 277 0.12 3.21 5.59
C TYR A 277 -0.44 3.51 4.21
N ILE A 278 -1.12 2.53 3.60
CA ILE A 278 -1.86 2.71 2.35
C ILE A 278 -3.33 2.37 2.62
N TYR A 279 -4.22 3.33 2.40
CA TYR A 279 -5.62 3.23 2.85
C TYR A 279 -6.50 2.50 1.84
N ARG A 280 -7.25 1.52 2.35
CA ARG A 280 -8.30 0.79 1.62
C ARG A 280 -9.65 1.52 1.65
N GLU A 281 -9.86 2.34 2.67
CA GLU A 281 -11.09 3.09 2.88
C GLU A 281 -10.84 4.53 3.30
N ASP A 282 -11.84 5.37 3.09
CA ASP A 282 -11.83 6.75 3.56
C ASP A 282 -11.77 6.83 5.09
N ARG A 283 -10.84 7.63 5.60
CA ARG A 283 -10.66 7.93 7.01
C ARG A 283 -10.48 9.43 7.23
N VAL A 284 -10.89 9.89 8.42
CA VAL A 284 -10.71 11.29 8.84
C VAL A 284 -9.23 11.64 8.94
N SER A 285 -8.90 12.92 8.80
CA SER A 285 -7.55 13.45 9.02
C SER A 285 -7.12 13.27 10.48
N VAL A 286 -5.83 13.03 10.70
CA VAL A 286 -5.24 12.94 12.04
C VAL A 286 -3.91 13.71 12.05
N PRO A 287 -3.63 14.56 13.06
CA PRO A 287 -2.41 15.39 13.08
C PRO A 287 -1.08 14.64 13.04
N THR A 288 -1.10 13.34 13.33
CA THR A 288 0.10 12.51 13.39
C THR A 288 0.42 11.81 12.06
N HIS A 289 -0.26 12.17 10.96
CA HIS A 289 -0.06 11.52 9.65
C HIS A 289 0.15 12.58 8.56
N ASN A 290 1.31 12.54 7.93
CA ASN A 290 1.59 13.28 6.71
C ASN A 290 1.02 12.50 5.52
N ILE A 291 0.40 13.18 4.55
CA ILE A 291 0.00 12.56 3.27
C ILE A 291 1.21 12.56 2.35
N ILE A 292 1.76 11.38 2.10
CA ILE A 292 2.90 11.17 1.20
C ILE A 292 2.48 11.34 -0.26
N GLY A 293 1.30 10.82 -0.62
CA GLY A 293 0.88 10.69 -2.00
C GLY A 293 -0.39 9.87 -2.14
N TYR A 294 -0.73 9.51 -3.37
CA TYR A 294 -1.93 8.74 -3.68
C TYR A 294 -1.64 7.66 -4.71
N VAL A 295 -2.27 6.50 -4.53
CA VAL A 295 -2.29 5.43 -5.52
C VAL A 295 -3.12 5.90 -6.71
N THR A 296 -2.48 6.01 -7.88
CA THR A 296 -3.08 6.45 -9.15
C THR A 296 -3.47 5.29 -10.06
N LYS A 297 -2.77 4.15 -9.94
CA LYS A 297 -3.04 2.90 -10.68
C LYS A 297 -2.90 1.69 -9.78
N GLY A 298 -3.62 0.61 -10.10
CA GLY A 298 -3.49 -0.67 -9.39
C GLY A 298 -4.04 -0.64 -7.97
N ILE A 299 -5.01 0.24 -7.67
CA ILE A 299 -5.62 0.36 -6.35
C ILE A 299 -6.34 -0.92 -5.90
N GLN A 300 -6.73 -1.75 -6.86
CA GLN A 300 -7.38 -3.05 -6.70
C GLN A 300 -6.47 -4.04 -5.95
N ILE A 301 -5.14 -3.92 -6.07
CA ILE A 301 -4.19 -4.77 -5.34
C ILE A 301 -4.35 -4.58 -3.83
N LEU A 302 -4.75 -3.39 -3.38
CA LEU A 302 -4.99 -3.13 -1.97
C LEU A 302 -6.14 -3.97 -1.41
N ASP A 303 -7.03 -4.49 -2.24
CA ASP A 303 -8.18 -5.28 -1.80
C ASP A 303 -7.86 -6.76 -1.63
N THR A 304 -6.83 -7.27 -2.30
CA THR A 304 -6.48 -8.70 -2.29
C THR A 304 -5.28 -9.04 -1.41
N VAL A 305 -4.38 -8.07 -1.22
CA VAL A 305 -3.10 -8.30 -0.54
C VAL A 305 -3.27 -8.64 0.95
N ASN A 306 -2.48 -9.58 1.44
CA ASN A 306 -2.47 -10.03 2.84
C ASN A 306 -1.18 -9.65 3.58
N GLU A 307 -1.17 -9.84 4.89
CA GLU A 307 0.03 -9.68 5.71
C GLU A 307 1.15 -10.62 5.22
N ASN A 308 2.38 -10.11 5.16
CA ASN A 308 3.61 -10.73 4.64
C ASN A 308 3.71 -10.86 3.11
N GLU A 309 2.73 -10.37 2.35
CA GLU A 309 2.86 -10.29 0.89
C GLU A 309 3.61 -9.01 0.46
N LYS A 310 4.18 -9.07 -0.74
CA LYS A 310 4.87 -7.95 -1.39
C LYS A 310 4.01 -7.37 -2.50
N ILE A 311 4.15 -6.09 -2.78
CA ILE A 311 3.48 -5.45 -3.91
C ILE A 311 4.52 -4.74 -4.76
N THR A 312 4.52 -4.94 -6.08
CA THR A 312 5.33 -4.13 -6.99
C THR A 312 4.84 -2.69 -6.97
N VAL A 313 5.73 -1.72 -6.67
CA VAL A 313 5.38 -0.30 -6.58
C VAL A 313 6.21 0.50 -7.55
N LEU A 314 5.53 1.33 -8.34
CA LEU A 314 6.14 2.40 -9.11
C LEU A 314 5.79 3.74 -8.47
N THR A 315 6.64 4.73 -8.69
CA THR A 315 6.44 6.06 -8.15
C THR A 315 6.50 7.13 -9.23
N LYS A 316 5.79 8.22 -8.97
CA LYS A 316 5.83 9.42 -9.80
C LYS A 316 6.06 10.64 -8.90
N PRO A 317 7.21 11.33 -9.02
CA PRO A 317 8.37 10.96 -9.84
C PRO A 317 9.06 9.66 -9.36
N GLU A 318 9.83 9.02 -10.24
CA GLU A 318 10.78 7.96 -9.86
C GLU A 318 11.89 8.54 -8.98
N LYS A 319 12.53 7.72 -8.14
CA LYS A 319 13.63 8.14 -7.25
C LYS A 319 14.76 8.80 -8.04
N ILE A 320 15.17 9.98 -7.62
CA ILE A 320 16.31 10.72 -8.19
C ILE A 320 17.36 10.90 -7.08
N SER A 321 18.45 10.14 -7.17
CA SER A 321 19.56 10.23 -6.23
C SER A 321 20.88 10.12 -6.96
N THR A 322 21.83 10.97 -6.58
CA THR A 322 23.21 11.01 -7.10
C THR A 322 24.23 10.66 -6.02
N VAL A 323 23.79 10.55 -4.77
CA VAL A 323 24.64 10.20 -3.64
C VAL A 323 25.26 8.81 -3.86
N ALA A 324 26.54 8.67 -3.53
CA ALA A 324 27.39 7.51 -3.79
C ALA A 324 27.74 7.23 -5.26
N LEU A 325 27.31 8.06 -6.22
CA LEU A 325 27.84 8.05 -7.58
C LEU A 325 29.11 8.90 -7.67
N THR A 326 29.92 8.66 -8.68
CA THR A 326 30.95 9.61 -9.09
C THR A 326 30.31 10.83 -9.76
N GLN A 327 31.02 11.96 -9.78
CA GLN A 327 30.56 13.18 -10.47
C GLN A 327 30.24 12.91 -11.95
N LYS A 328 31.03 12.05 -12.61
CA LYS A 328 30.79 11.65 -14.00
C LYS A 328 29.55 10.77 -14.18
N GLU A 329 29.37 9.75 -13.35
CA GLU A 329 28.17 8.90 -13.41
C GLU A 329 26.90 9.71 -13.15
N ALA A 330 26.97 10.67 -12.21
CA ALA A 330 25.87 11.58 -11.95
C ALA A 330 25.57 12.53 -13.13
N ASP A 331 26.59 13.09 -13.79
CA ASP A 331 26.41 13.87 -15.03
C ASP A 331 25.62 13.05 -16.06
N GLU A 332 26.08 11.83 -16.39
CA GLU A 332 25.45 10.98 -17.40
C GLU A 332 24.01 10.61 -17.02
N TYR A 333 23.77 10.28 -15.75
CA TYR A 333 22.44 9.96 -15.23
C TYR A 333 21.47 11.16 -15.30
N LEU A 334 21.91 12.33 -14.85
CA LEU A 334 21.08 13.54 -14.80
C LEU A 334 20.81 14.12 -16.19
N ASP A 335 21.76 14.03 -17.11
CA ASP A 335 21.59 14.44 -18.51
C ASP A 335 20.48 13.64 -19.19
N ASN A 336 20.41 12.32 -18.94
CA ASN A 336 19.34 11.46 -19.46
C ASN A 336 17.95 11.85 -18.92
N LEU A 337 17.90 12.44 -17.73
CA LEU A 337 16.67 12.93 -17.11
C LEU A 337 16.38 14.41 -17.43
N GLY A 338 17.28 15.09 -18.16
CA GLY A 338 17.18 16.51 -18.47
C GLY A 338 17.30 17.41 -17.23
N ILE A 339 18.08 17.01 -16.23
CA ILE A 339 18.30 17.74 -14.98
C ILE A 339 19.67 18.40 -15.02
N ALA A 340 19.74 19.71 -14.75
CA ALA A 340 21.00 20.44 -14.74
C ALA A 340 21.86 20.07 -13.51
N HIS A 341 23.13 19.75 -13.74
CA HIS A 341 24.07 19.37 -12.68
C HIS A 341 25.06 20.51 -12.37
N GLU A 342 25.11 20.96 -11.12
CA GLU A 342 26.14 21.85 -10.58
C GLU A 342 27.06 21.10 -9.60
N ARG A 343 28.35 20.99 -9.92
CA ARG A 343 29.33 20.35 -9.05
C ARG A 343 29.91 21.35 -8.04
N ASP A 344 30.06 20.94 -6.79
CA ASP A 344 30.71 21.70 -5.70
C ASP A 344 31.68 20.80 -4.91
N GLY A 345 32.59 21.42 -4.15
CA GLY A 345 33.69 20.72 -3.49
C GLY A 345 34.74 20.25 -4.50
N VAL A 346 34.96 18.93 -4.57
CA VAL A 346 35.82 18.32 -5.59
C VAL A 346 34.99 18.07 -6.85
N THR A 347 35.37 18.73 -7.94
CA THR A 347 34.64 18.70 -9.21
C THR A 347 35.20 17.70 -10.22
N ASP A 348 36.27 16.98 -9.87
CA ASP A 348 36.88 15.96 -10.72
C ASP A 348 35.89 14.81 -11.00
N ASP A 349 35.98 14.21 -12.18
CA ASP A 349 35.05 13.17 -12.64
C ASP A 349 34.95 11.97 -11.70
N GLU A 350 36.05 11.62 -11.03
CA GLU A 350 36.15 10.48 -10.11
C GLU A 350 35.72 10.82 -8.67
N ALA A 351 35.41 12.09 -8.37
CA ALA A 351 35.00 12.48 -7.03
C ALA A 351 33.65 11.83 -6.68
N VAL A 352 33.53 11.29 -5.48
CA VAL A 352 32.32 10.62 -5.01
C VAL A 352 31.39 11.65 -4.38
N ILE A 353 30.12 11.60 -4.78
CA ILE A 353 29.10 12.52 -4.26
C ILE A 353 28.63 12.02 -2.89
N VAL A 354 28.75 12.89 -1.88
CA VAL A 354 28.34 12.59 -0.50
C VAL A 354 27.12 13.36 -0.05
N ALA A 355 26.74 14.41 -0.78
CA ALA A 355 25.55 15.19 -0.54
C ALA A 355 25.05 15.82 -1.83
N GLN A 356 23.75 16.13 -1.86
CA GLN A 356 23.09 16.79 -2.97
C GLN A 356 22.07 17.82 -2.48
N GLU A 357 21.79 18.84 -3.28
CA GLU A 357 20.81 19.89 -3.01
C GLU A 357 20.05 20.22 -4.31
N PRO A 358 18.70 20.09 -4.38
CA PRO A 358 17.79 19.69 -3.30
C PRO A 358 17.99 18.25 -2.79
N ASN A 359 17.58 17.98 -1.55
CA ASN A 359 17.73 16.67 -0.92
C ASN A 359 16.69 15.65 -1.41
N TYR A 360 15.53 16.11 -1.84
CA TYR A 360 14.35 15.26 -2.06
C TYR A 360 14.00 15.12 -3.53
N THR A 361 13.65 13.91 -3.94
CA THR A 361 13.28 13.56 -5.33
C THR A 361 12.23 14.51 -5.91
N VAL A 362 11.19 14.83 -5.13
CA VAL A 362 10.09 15.72 -5.53
C VAL A 362 10.55 17.14 -5.85
N GLU A 363 11.54 17.63 -5.11
CA GLU A 363 12.10 18.97 -5.31
C GLU A 363 13.00 19.00 -6.55
N ILE A 364 13.82 17.96 -6.73
CA ILE A 364 14.71 17.82 -7.90
C ILE A 364 13.88 17.73 -9.19
N ASP A 365 12.82 16.91 -9.22
CA ASP A 365 11.94 16.78 -10.39
C ASP A 365 11.24 18.09 -10.75
N LYS A 366 10.93 18.92 -9.73
CA LYS A 366 10.32 20.23 -9.91
C LYS A 366 11.30 21.30 -10.38
N GLU A 367 12.49 21.36 -9.78
CA GLU A 367 13.50 22.39 -10.08
C GLU A 367 14.29 22.09 -11.36
N ARG A 368 14.36 20.82 -11.76
CA ARG A 368 15.17 20.33 -12.89
C ARG A 368 16.63 20.76 -12.78
N LYS A 369 17.12 20.87 -11.54
CA LYS A 369 18.49 21.23 -11.20
C LYS A 369 18.88 20.55 -9.90
N ILE A 370 20.13 20.14 -9.81
CA ILE A 370 20.74 19.58 -8.62
C ILE A 370 22.18 20.08 -8.49
N LYS A 371 22.57 20.39 -7.26
CA LYS A 371 23.93 20.73 -6.87
C LYS A 371 24.50 19.58 -6.05
N THR A 372 25.68 19.09 -6.38
CA THR A 372 26.32 17.96 -5.69
C THR A 372 27.58 18.39 -4.98
N LEU A 373 27.88 17.74 -3.85
CA LEU A 373 29.14 17.91 -3.12
C LEU A 373 30.00 16.66 -3.35
N GLY A 374 31.04 16.81 -4.16
CA GLY A 374 32.03 15.77 -4.40
C GLY A 374 33.15 15.81 -3.36
N VAL A 375 33.60 14.63 -2.92
CA VAL A 375 34.81 14.45 -2.11
C VAL A 375 35.76 13.45 -2.79
N PRO A 376 37.05 13.47 -2.46
CA PRO A 376 37.98 12.47 -2.98
C PRO A 376 37.52 11.05 -2.59
N PRO A 377 37.70 10.04 -3.45
CA PRO A 377 37.35 8.64 -3.14
C PRO A 377 38.01 8.12 -1.85
N GLU A 378 39.18 8.64 -1.51
CA GLU A 378 39.86 8.34 -0.25
C GLU A 378 39.08 8.80 1.00
N ASP A 379 38.22 9.81 0.94
CA ASP A 379 37.43 10.20 2.13
C ASP A 379 36.23 9.28 2.38
N PHE A 380 36.04 8.27 1.53
CA PHE A 380 34.93 7.33 1.54
C PHE A 380 35.32 5.96 2.13
N VAL A 381 34.46 5.42 3.00
CA VAL A 381 34.69 4.16 3.72
C VAL A 381 33.54 3.20 3.46
N GLU A 382 33.83 2.00 2.95
CA GLU A 382 32.80 0.95 2.86
C GLU A 382 32.81 0.06 4.10
N ILE A 383 31.61 -0.33 4.52
CA ILE A 383 31.38 -1.14 5.70
C ILE A 383 30.45 -2.31 5.38
N GLU A 384 30.61 -3.40 6.14
CA GLU A 384 29.70 -4.55 6.13
C GLU A 384 29.08 -4.66 7.53
N LEU A 385 27.75 -4.65 7.62
CA LEU A 385 27.02 -4.70 8.89
C LEU A 385 26.41 -6.08 9.14
N TYR A 386 26.44 -6.52 10.39
CA TYR A 386 25.97 -7.82 10.84
C TYR A 386 24.51 -7.75 11.34
N GLU A 387 23.58 -7.38 10.47
CA GLU A 387 22.18 -7.13 10.83
C GLU A 387 21.51 -8.32 11.53
N ASN A 388 21.78 -9.55 11.08
CA ASN A 388 21.19 -10.76 11.68
C ASN A 388 21.73 -11.07 13.08
N GLU A 389 22.95 -10.63 13.39
CA GLU A 389 23.63 -10.95 14.66
C GLU A 389 23.54 -9.81 15.68
N SER A 390 23.36 -8.56 15.22
CA SER A 390 23.24 -7.37 16.05
C SER A 390 22.17 -6.39 15.54
N PRO A 391 20.91 -6.84 15.42
CA PRO A 391 19.87 -6.09 14.73
C PRO A 391 19.59 -4.72 15.37
N SER A 392 19.47 -4.66 16.70
CA SER A 392 19.16 -3.40 17.40
C SER A 392 20.31 -2.39 17.28
N SER A 393 21.54 -2.90 17.37
CA SER A 393 22.76 -2.10 17.34
C SER A 393 23.09 -1.59 15.93
N VAL A 394 22.88 -2.44 14.91
CA VAL A 394 22.98 -2.06 13.49
C VAL A 394 21.92 -1.04 13.12
N TRP A 395 20.67 -1.23 13.56
CA TRP A 395 19.61 -0.26 13.33
C TRP A 395 19.93 1.10 13.96
N TYR A 396 20.45 1.11 15.20
CA TYR A 396 20.93 2.33 15.85
C TYR A 396 22.03 3.02 15.04
N PHE A 397 23.04 2.26 14.59
CA PHE A 397 24.13 2.77 13.79
C PHE A 397 23.62 3.39 12.48
N ARG A 398 22.78 2.69 11.71
CA ARG A 398 22.19 3.21 10.48
C ARG A 398 21.35 4.47 10.74
N LYS A 399 20.63 4.52 11.86
CA LYS A 399 19.83 5.69 12.25
C LYS A 399 20.70 6.93 12.49
N ILE A 400 21.74 6.82 13.30
CA ILE A 400 22.55 7.99 13.69
C ILE A 400 23.49 8.45 12.58
N THR A 401 23.88 7.53 11.69
CA THR A 401 24.68 7.86 10.50
C THR A 401 23.85 8.47 9.38
N GLY A 402 22.54 8.25 9.37
CA GLY A 402 21.66 8.68 8.28
C GLY A 402 21.48 7.64 7.17
N LEU A 403 22.11 6.46 7.27
CA LEU A 403 21.97 5.35 6.31
C LEU A 403 20.53 4.82 6.19
N LEU A 404 19.66 5.08 7.18
CA LEU A 404 18.23 4.78 7.07
C LEU A 404 17.45 5.78 6.19
N ASN A 405 18.05 6.92 5.82
CA ASN A 405 17.43 7.92 4.95
C ASN A 405 18.11 8.03 3.58
N GLY A 406 19.37 7.62 3.46
CA GLY A 406 20.14 7.76 2.22
C GLY A 406 21.25 6.72 2.13
N ASP A 407 21.96 6.72 1.01
CA ASP A 407 22.90 5.66 0.66
C ASP A 407 24.33 5.93 1.19
N VAL A 408 24.56 7.13 1.74
CA VAL A 408 25.80 7.53 2.43
C VAL A 408 25.44 8.01 3.83
N GLY A 409 26.16 7.48 4.81
CA GLY A 409 26.10 7.89 6.20
C GLY A 409 27.26 8.81 6.57
N HIS A 410 27.06 9.56 7.65
CA HIS A 410 28.04 10.51 8.18
C HIS A 410 28.32 10.23 9.64
N LEU A 411 29.59 10.14 10.00
CA LEU A 411 30.04 10.01 11.38
C LEU A 411 31.04 11.11 11.71
N GLN A 412 30.78 11.84 12.80
CA GLN A 412 31.74 12.80 13.31
C GLN A 412 32.68 12.12 14.30
N VAL A 413 33.99 12.24 14.06
CA VAL A 413 35.02 11.72 14.96
C VAL A 413 35.00 12.52 16.25
N ASN A 414 34.68 11.86 17.35
CA ASN A 414 34.70 12.46 18.69
C ASN A 414 36.09 12.38 19.31
N MET A 415 36.81 11.27 19.14
CA MET A 415 38.17 11.11 19.65
C MET A 415 38.99 10.21 18.74
N ALA A 416 40.24 10.60 18.48
CA ALA A 416 41.22 9.80 17.74
C ALA A 416 42.41 9.44 18.65
N LEU A 417 42.38 8.24 19.23
CA LEU A 417 43.41 7.75 20.15
C LEU A 417 44.53 7.05 19.37
N LYS A 418 45.39 7.83 18.70
CA LYS A 418 46.47 7.31 17.84
C LYS A 418 47.37 6.26 18.50
N PRO A 419 47.83 6.40 19.76
CA PRO A 419 48.66 5.38 20.40
C PRO A 419 47.95 4.03 20.59
N MET A 420 46.62 4.05 20.77
CA MET A 420 45.79 2.86 20.94
C MET A 420 45.16 2.36 19.64
N LYS A 421 45.40 3.08 18.52
CA LYS A 421 44.83 2.83 17.20
C LYS A 421 43.30 2.67 17.21
N ILE A 422 42.64 3.59 17.92
CA ILE A 422 41.19 3.63 18.07
C ILE A 422 40.66 4.95 17.52
N LEU A 423 39.56 4.88 16.78
CA LEU A 423 38.65 6.00 16.54
C LEU A 423 37.36 5.79 17.32
N MET A 424 36.87 6.85 17.94
CA MET A 424 35.58 6.90 18.60
C MET A 424 34.71 7.98 17.97
N PHE A 425 33.42 7.66 17.85
CA PHE A 425 32.42 8.56 17.29
C PHE A 425 31.38 8.91 18.36
N ALA A 426 30.78 10.09 18.22
CA ALA A 426 29.84 10.61 19.20
C ALA A 426 28.56 9.75 19.25
N ALA A 427 28.15 9.34 20.44
CA ALA A 427 26.84 8.73 20.64
C ALA A 427 25.72 9.77 20.58
N VAL A 428 24.56 9.36 20.06
CA VAL A 428 23.31 10.11 20.22
C VAL A 428 22.51 9.48 21.38
N SER A 429 22.68 10.01 22.59
CA SER A 429 22.17 9.38 23.82
C SER A 429 20.64 9.18 23.86
N LYS A 430 19.86 10.03 23.16
CA LYS A 430 18.40 9.86 23.05
C LYS A 430 18.03 8.59 22.31
N GLU A 431 18.80 8.24 21.28
CA GLU A 431 18.55 7.14 20.36
C GLU A 431 19.21 5.83 20.80
N ALA A 432 20.18 5.90 21.72
CA ALA A 432 20.90 4.73 22.23
C ALA A 432 20.10 3.88 23.25
N LYS A 433 18.88 4.30 23.59
CA LYS A 433 18.03 3.60 24.56
C LYS A 433 17.56 2.27 23.95
N GLY A 434 17.91 1.16 24.60
CA GLY A 434 17.46 -0.17 24.21
C GLY A 434 18.47 -0.99 23.40
N ILE A 435 19.73 -0.54 23.29
CA ILE A 435 20.82 -1.37 22.74
C ILE A 435 21.14 -2.47 23.76
N ILE A 436 20.53 -3.64 23.58
CA ILE A 436 20.78 -4.84 24.39
C ILE A 436 22.12 -5.48 24.01
N PRO A 437 22.72 -6.33 24.85
CA PRO A 437 23.89 -7.11 24.44
C PRO A 437 23.58 -8.02 23.24
N GLU A 438 24.31 -7.84 22.14
CA GLU A 438 24.18 -8.56 20.87
C GLU A 438 25.60 -8.79 20.31
N LYS A 439 25.91 -10.00 19.82
CA LYS A 439 27.25 -10.37 19.30
C LYS A 439 28.42 -9.77 20.13
N THR A 440 28.42 -10.04 21.43
CA THR A 440 29.48 -9.55 22.31
C THR A 440 30.77 -10.35 22.09
N PRO A 441 31.96 -9.70 22.07
CA PRO A 441 33.23 -10.41 22.01
C PRO A 441 33.40 -11.39 23.17
N GLU A 442 33.99 -12.56 22.93
CA GLU A 442 34.34 -13.50 23.99
C GLU A 442 35.74 -13.20 24.54
N ASP A 443 36.76 -13.31 23.69
CA ASP A 443 38.16 -13.16 24.08
C ASP A 443 38.88 -12.02 23.34
N MET A 444 38.34 -11.57 22.21
CA MET A 444 39.04 -10.64 21.33
C MET A 444 38.07 -9.82 20.48
N VAL A 445 38.42 -8.55 20.26
CA VAL A 445 37.89 -7.72 19.17
C VAL A 445 38.94 -7.69 18.07
N ASN A 446 38.55 -7.96 16.83
CA ASN A 446 39.47 -7.99 15.70
C ASN A 446 39.74 -6.57 15.20
N ALA A 447 40.88 -6.40 14.53
CA ALA A 447 41.14 -5.21 13.74
C ALA A 447 39.98 -4.96 12.77
N TRP A 448 39.56 -3.70 12.70
CA TRP A 448 38.51 -3.16 11.82
C TRP A 448 37.08 -3.53 12.18
N ASP A 449 36.86 -4.19 13.32
CA ASP A 449 35.52 -4.35 13.88
C ASP A 449 34.94 -2.98 14.24
N ILE A 450 33.69 -2.78 13.82
CA ILE A 450 32.87 -1.64 14.24
C ILE A 450 32.08 -2.11 15.45
N CYS A 451 32.26 -1.43 16.58
CA CYS A 451 31.58 -1.81 17.81
C CYS A 451 30.74 -0.67 18.38
N VAL A 452 29.63 -1.06 19.02
CA VAL A 452 28.73 -0.17 19.75
C VAL A 452 28.67 -0.60 21.20
N SER A 453 28.78 0.35 22.12
CA SER A 453 28.58 0.09 23.55
C SER A 453 27.10 -0.13 23.88
N ASN A 454 26.81 -1.19 24.64
CA ASN A 454 25.46 -1.63 24.97
C ASN A 454 25.04 -1.27 26.41
N MET A 455 23.80 -1.61 26.78
CA MET A 455 23.20 -1.27 28.08
C MET A 455 23.86 -1.88 29.33
N ALA A 456 24.87 -2.74 29.19
CA ALA A 456 25.66 -3.25 30.31
C ALA A 456 26.68 -2.23 30.85
N CYS A 457 26.86 -1.07 30.18
CA CYS A 457 27.67 0.05 30.64
C CYS A 457 26.85 1.34 30.82
N LYS A 458 27.48 2.38 31.38
CA LYS A 458 26.85 3.71 31.55
C LYS A 458 26.80 4.52 30.25
N ASN A 459 27.78 4.33 29.36
CA ASN A 459 27.98 5.15 28.17
C ASN A 459 27.41 4.51 26.91
N VAL A 460 26.15 4.08 26.97
CA VAL A 460 25.47 3.34 25.88
C VAL A 460 25.45 4.14 24.57
N GLY A 461 25.73 3.47 23.46
CA GLY A 461 25.64 4.02 22.11
C GLY A 461 26.92 4.66 21.59
N ASN A 462 28.01 4.72 22.36
CA ASN A 462 29.31 5.08 21.80
C ASN A 462 29.72 4.07 20.73
N ILE A 463 30.20 4.57 19.60
CA ILE A 463 30.75 3.76 18.52
C ILE A 463 32.27 3.88 18.56
N GLY A 464 32.94 2.75 18.36
CA GLY A 464 34.39 2.72 18.19
C GLY A 464 34.81 1.78 17.09
N ILE A 465 35.92 2.12 16.43
CA ILE A 465 36.61 1.26 15.46
C ILE A 465 38.06 1.14 15.94
N ARG A 466 38.58 -0.09 15.97
CA ARG A 466 39.99 -0.37 16.29
C ARG A 466 40.72 -0.83 15.04
N PHE A 467 42.01 -0.50 14.91
CA PHE A 467 42.81 -0.91 13.74
C PHE A 467 43.73 -2.10 14.01
N GLU A 468 43.69 -2.68 15.20
CA GLU A 468 44.46 -3.85 15.62
C GLU A 468 43.63 -4.72 16.56
N ASP A 469 43.98 -6.00 16.63
CA ASP A 469 43.33 -6.95 17.53
C ASP A 469 43.55 -6.54 19.00
N ASN A 470 42.55 -6.77 19.84
CA ASN A 470 42.68 -6.52 21.28
C ASN A 470 41.90 -7.53 22.12
N THR A 471 42.56 -8.04 23.16
CA THR A 471 42.05 -9.08 24.06
C THR A 471 41.65 -8.56 25.45
N GLU A 472 41.65 -7.25 25.67
CA GLU A 472 41.39 -6.64 26.98
C GLU A 472 40.04 -5.92 27.06
N PHE A 473 39.71 -5.10 26.05
CA PHE A 473 38.48 -4.27 26.05
C PHE A 473 38.07 -3.83 24.62
N GLY A 474 36.81 -3.44 24.46
CA GLY A 474 36.25 -2.97 23.19
C GLY A 474 36.76 -1.57 22.80
N PRO A 475 36.57 -1.13 21.53
CA PRO A 475 37.13 0.13 21.04
C PRO A 475 36.54 1.38 21.71
N THR A 476 35.48 1.24 22.48
CA THR A 476 34.86 2.31 23.27
C THR A 476 35.45 2.44 24.69
N GLY A 477 36.43 1.59 25.05
CA GLY A 477 37.00 1.51 26.40
C GLY A 477 36.16 0.66 27.37
N GLU A 478 35.04 0.10 26.91
CA GLU A 478 34.14 -0.72 27.71
C GLU A 478 34.54 -2.21 27.67
N SER A 479 34.12 -2.98 28.68
CA SER A 479 34.36 -4.43 28.72
C SER A 479 33.70 -5.16 27.54
N PHE A 480 34.15 -6.37 27.22
CA PHE A 480 33.55 -7.17 26.14
C PHE A 480 32.05 -7.43 26.32
N LYS A 481 31.60 -7.71 27.55
CA LYS A 481 30.16 -7.87 27.84
C LYS A 481 29.33 -6.61 27.52
N SER A 482 29.97 -5.44 27.51
CA SER A 482 29.37 -4.14 27.23
C SER A 482 29.57 -3.66 25.80
N THR A 483 30.14 -4.50 24.92
CA THR A 483 30.51 -4.15 23.56
C THR A 483 29.77 -5.09 22.60
N ASN A 484 29.02 -4.54 21.65
CA ASN A 484 28.42 -5.30 20.55
C ASN A 484 29.27 -5.10 19.30
N ILE A 485 29.62 -6.19 18.61
CA ILE A 485 30.25 -6.12 17.28
C ILE A 485 29.14 -6.00 16.25
N ILE A 486 29.07 -4.89 15.53
CA ILE A 486 27.96 -4.61 14.61
C ILE A 486 28.33 -4.76 13.14
N GLY A 487 29.62 -4.91 12.83
CA GLY A 487 30.12 -4.95 11.47
C GLY A 487 31.62 -4.81 11.42
N LYS A 488 32.14 -4.60 10.22
CA LYS A 488 33.56 -4.34 9.97
C LYS A 488 33.75 -3.34 8.83
N VAL A 489 34.90 -2.68 8.83
CA VAL A 489 35.36 -1.87 7.70
C VAL A 489 35.93 -2.80 6.63
N VAL A 490 35.55 -2.59 5.36
CA VAL A 490 36.00 -3.42 4.23
C VAL A 490 36.91 -2.67 3.25
N SER A 491 36.82 -1.33 3.20
CA SER A 491 37.71 -0.47 2.41
C SER A 491 37.91 0.89 3.10
N GLY A 492 38.86 1.71 2.62
CA GLY A 492 39.17 3.01 3.23
C GLY A 492 40.03 2.97 4.50
N PHE A 493 40.77 1.86 4.72
CA PHE A 493 41.56 1.62 5.92
C PHE A 493 42.60 2.70 6.25
N ASP A 494 43.36 3.16 5.24
CA ASP A 494 44.42 4.14 5.47
C ASP A 494 43.86 5.53 5.78
N ASN A 495 42.65 5.81 5.30
CA ASN A 495 41.94 7.07 5.49
C ASN A 495 41.43 7.17 6.93
N LEU A 496 40.88 6.06 7.45
CA LEU A 496 40.51 5.96 8.87
C LEU A 496 41.69 6.23 9.81
N LYS A 497 42.91 5.80 9.48
CA LYS A 497 44.09 6.08 10.31
C LYS A 497 44.49 7.57 10.30
N ALA A 498 44.12 8.30 9.24
CA ALA A 498 44.49 9.70 9.05
C ALA A 498 43.58 10.67 9.81
N PHE A 499 42.31 10.30 10.02
CA PHE A 499 41.32 11.16 10.67
C PHE A 499 41.71 11.62 12.08
N LYS A 500 41.22 12.80 12.42
CA LYS A 500 41.41 13.51 13.67
C LYS A 500 40.06 13.83 14.29
N GLU A 501 40.10 14.22 15.56
CA GLU A 501 38.92 14.75 16.24
C GLU A 501 38.32 15.92 15.45
N GLY A 502 37.00 15.86 15.24
CA GLY A 502 36.24 16.84 14.46
C GLY A 502 36.02 16.47 12.99
N ASP A 503 36.81 15.55 12.42
CA ASP A 503 36.66 15.15 11.01
C ASP A 503 35.35 14.38 10.78
N THR A 504 34.82 14.47 9.56
CA THR A 504 33.63 13.73 9.12
C THR A 504 34.05 12.53 8.28
N VAL A 505 33.59 11.35 8.68
CA VAL A 505 33.77 10.11 7.94
C VAL A 505 32.50 9.83 7.16
N TYR A 506 32.63 9.63 5.85
CA TYR A 506 31.55 9.22 4.97
C TYR A 506 31.57 7.69 4.84
N VAL A 507 30.45 7.05 5.17
CA VAL A 507 30.34 5.59 5.15
C VAL A 507 29.27 5.12 4.18
N LYS A 508 29.51 3.99 3.51
CA LYS A 508 28.52 3.29 2.67
C LYS A 508 28.47 1.83 3.04
N GLU A 509 27.27 1.31 3.14
CA GLU A 509 27.04 -0.12 3.35
C GLU A 509 27.22 -0.87 2.02
N ARG A 510 27.94 -1.99 2.07
CA ARG A 510 28.24 -2.84 0.92
C ARG A 510 27.12 -3.80 0.57
#